data_AF-A0A529P497-F1
#
_entry.id   AF-A0A529P497-F1
#
_cell.length_a   1.000
_cell.length_b   1.000
_cell.length_c   1.000
_cell.angle_alpha   90.00
_cell.angle_beta   90.00
_cell.angle_gamma   90.00
#
_symmetry.space_group_name_H-M   'P 1'
#
loop_
_entity.id
_entity.type
_entity.pdbx_description
1 polymer ?
#
loop_
_entity_poly.entity_id
_entity_poly.type
_entity_poly.pdbx_seq_one_letter_code
_entity_poly.pdbx_strand_id
1 'polypeptide(L)' 'VATLLMVSPQAEAFLDPARAIIGDAGGASVWTVNQSGKLLARLFAEDGYRLRKRLVPLVELLNGRAGLPKLWSL' A
#
# COMPACT_ATOMS: atom_id res chain seq x y z
N VAL A 1 -8.91 9.97 -2.21
CA VAL A 1 -8.44 9.18 -1.05
C VAL A 1 -8.44 7.71 -1.41
N ALA A 2 -7.50 6.91 -0.89
CA ALA A 2 -7.47 5.46 -1.02
C ALA A 2 -7.11 4.81 0.32
N THR A 3 -7.63 3.61 0.56
CA THR A 3 -7.31 2.77 1.71
C THR A 3 -6.90 1.39 1.21
N LEU A 4 -5.77 0.88 1.68
CA LEU A 4 -5.26 -0.45 1.35
C LEU A 4 -5.05 -1.25 2.64
N LEU A 5 -5.35 -2.55 2.56
CA LEU A 5 -5.08 -3.51 3.62
C LEU A 5 -4.31 -4.69 3.03
N MET A 6 -3.10 -4.92 3.52
CA MET A 6 -2.38 -6.18 3.33
C MET A 6 -2.61 -7.05 4.57
N VAL A 7 -2.90 -8.33 4.34
CA VAL A 7 -2.95 -9.37 5.37
C VAL A 7 -1.88 -10.40 5.05
N SER A 8 -0.83 -10.44 5.87
CA SER A 8 0.32 -11.31 5.64
C SER A 8 1.11 -11.49 6.93
N PRO A 9 1.65 -12.70 7.22
CA PRO A 9 2.60 -12.87 8.31
C PRO A 9 3.89 -12.04 8.11
N GLN A 10 4.19 -11.57 6.90
CA GLN A 10 5.32 -10.70 6.60
C GLN A 10 4.96 -9.20 6.54
N ALA A 11 3.76 -8.78 6.97
CA ALA A 11 3.28 -7.40 6.81
C ALA A 11 4.24 -6.33 7.37
N GLU A 12 4.93 -6.62 8.48
CA GLU A 12 5.87 -5.69 9.12
C GLU A 12 7.07 -5.36 8.24
N ALA A 13 7.54 -6.30 7.42
CA ALA A 13 8.66 -6.07 6.49
C ALA A 13 8.35 -5.04 5.41
N PHE A 14 7.06 -4.75 5.17
CA PHE A 14 6.62 -3.79 4.16
C PHE A 14 6.34 -2.39 4.73
N LEU A 15 6.42 -2.18 6.06
CA LEU A 15 6.04 -0.91 6.68
C LEU A 15 6.88 0.27 6.18
N ASP A 16 8.21 0.17 6.29
CA ASP A 16 9.11 1.25 5.89
C ASP A 16 9.11 1.49 4.37
N PRO A 17 9.17 0.44 3.51
CA PRO A 17 8.99 0.63 2.06
C PRO A 17 7.64 1.27 1.71
N ALA A 18 6.55 0.89 2.38
CA ALA A 18 5.24 1.50 2.14
C ALA A 18 5.24 2.98 2.53
N ARG A 19 5.81 3.34 3.69
CA ARG A 19 5.95 4.74 4.13
C ARG A 19 6.78 5.57 3.16
N ALA A 20 7.86 5.02 2.63
CA ALA A 20 8.69 5.69 1.63
C ALA A 20 7.90 6.03 0.36
N ILE A 21 7.02 5.12 -0.11
CA ILE A 21 6.16 5.37 -1.27
C ILE A 21 5.04 6.38 -0.96
N ILE A 22 4.44 6.28 0.23
CA ILE A 22 3.34 7.16 0.65
C ILE A 22 3.82 8.61 0.82
N GLY A 23 5.00 8.80 1.42
CA GLY A 23 5.52 10.11 1.80
C GLY A 23 4.58 10.86 2.74
N ASP A 24 4.52 12.19 2.61
CA ASP A 24 3.72 13.05 3.50
C ASP A 24 2.22 13.07 3.17
N ALA A 25 1.81 12.36 2.11
CA ALA A 25 0.44 12.36 1.58
C ALA A 25 -0.42 11.21 2.15
N GLY A 26 -0.10 10.74 3.36
CA GLY A 26 -0.78 9.61 3.97
C GLY A 26 -0.05 9.04 5.17
N GLY A 27 -0.38 7.80 5.52
CA GLY A 27 0.32 7.05 6.55
C GLY A 27 0.10 5.55 6.41
N ALA A 28 1.00 4.79 7.02
CA ALA A 28 0.86 3.35 7.18
C ALA A 28 1.18 2.92 8.62
N SER A 29 0.40 1.97 9.10
CA SER A 29 0.61 1.27 10.37
C SER A 29 0.56 -0.23 10.15
N VAL A 30 1.26 -0.95 11.02
CA VAL A 30 1.22 -2.41 11.08
C VAL A 30 0.80 -2.85 12.48
N TRP A 31 0.02 -3.92 12.55
CA TRP A 31 -0.28 -4.61 13.80
C TRP A 31 -0.51 -6.10 13.54
N THR A 32 -0.42 -6.89 14.60
CA THR A 32 -0.62 -8.34 14.56
C THR A 32 -1.87 -8.72 15.32
N VAL A 33 -2.72 -9.55 14.73
CA VAL A 33 -3.86 -10.19 15.40
C VAL A 33 -3.68 -11.69 15.29
N ASN A 34 -3.52 -12.37 16.44
CA ASN A 34 -3.09 -13.77 16.51
C ASN A 34 -1.78 -13.97 15.72
N GLN A 35 -1.79 -14.79 14.66
CA GLN A 35 -0.64 -15.07 13.80
C GLN A 35 -0.68 -14.27 12.48
N SER A 36 -1.63 -13.34 12.33
CA SER A 36 -1.84 -12.59 11.10
C SER A 36 -1.35 -11.15 11.25
N GLY A 37 -0.29 -10.80 10.51
CA GLY A 37 0.16 -9.42 10.36
C GLY A 37 -0.77 -8.65 9.42
N LYS A 38 -1.05 -7.39 9.76
CA LYS A 38 -1.91 -6.48 9.01
C LYS A 38 -1.19 -5.17 8.80
N LEU A 39 -1.05 -4.75 7.55
CA LEU A 39 -0.57 -3.42 7.19
C LEU A 39 -1.73 -2.64 6.58
N LEU A 40 -2.09 -1.52 7.21
CA LEU A 40 -3.09 -0.58 6.70
C LEU A 40 -2.38 0.68 6.21
N ALA A 41 -2.64 1.04 4.97
CA ALA A 41 -2.18 2.29 4.38
C ALA A 41 -3.37 3.16 3.98
N ARG A 42 -3.29 4.46 4.26
CA ARG A 42 -4.28 5.45 3.82
C ARG A 42 -3.56 6.60 3.15
N LEU A 43 -4.02 6.97 1.95
CA LEU A 43 -3.40 8.00 1.12
C LEU A 43 -4.45 9.03 0.67
N PHE A 44 -4.02 10.27 0.56
CA PHE A 44 -4.79 11.37 0.01
C PHE A 44 -4.02 12.10 -1.09
N ALA A 45 -4.74 12.68 -2.03
CA ALA A 45 -4.21 13.50 -3.10
C ALA A 45 -5.32 14.42 -3.62
N GLU A 46 -4.94 15.52 -4.26
CA GLU A 46 -5.86 16.50 -4.84
C GLU A 46 -6.75 15.90 -5.94
N ASP A 47 -6.24 14.91 -6.67
CA ASP A 47 -6.92 14.28 -7.79
C ASP A 47 -6.53 12.80 -7.98
N GLY A 48 -7.23 12.12 -8.88
CA GLY A 48 -7.00 10.70 -9.18
C GLY A 48 -5.66 10.39 -9.83
N TYR A 49 -5.09 11.31 -10.62
CA TYR A 49 -3.81 11.12 -11.29
C TYR A 49 -2.66 11.13 -10.26
N ARG A 50 -2.65 12.12 -9.36
CA ARG A 50 -1.71 12.22 -8.24
C ARG A 50 -1.88 11.08 -7.23
N LEU A 51 -3.11 10.60 -7.05
CA LEU A 51 -3.36 9.42 -6.22
C LEU A 51 -2.73 8.17 -6.83
N ARG A 52 -2.96 7.92 -8.13
CA ARG A 52 -2.42 6.75 -8.86
C ARG A 52 -0.90 6.72 -8.85
N LYS A 53 -0.23 7.87 -8.98
CA LYS A 53 1.24 7.98 -8.90
C LYS A 53 1.85 7.37 -7.64
N ARG A 54 1.12 7.35 -6.52
CA ARG A 54 1.56 6.72 -5.26
C ARG A 54 0.92 5.36 -5.04
N LEU A 55 -0.36 5.23 -5.40
CA LEU A 55 -1.13 4.01 -5.20
C LEU A 55 -0.58 2.84 -6.04
N VAL A 56 -0.22 3.07 -7.30
CA VAL A 56 0.26 2.00 -8.19
C VAL A 56 1.55 1.37 -7.67
N PRO A 57 2.63 2.13 -7.37
CA PRO A 57 3.84 1.55 -6.77
C PRO A 57 3.58 0.86 -5.43
N LEU A 58 2.65 1.38 -4.62
CA LEU A 58 2.30 0.77 -3.34
C LEU A 58 1.62 -0.59 -3.54
N VAL A 59 0.68 -0.72 -4.49
CA VAL A 59 0.05 -2.01 -4.78
C VAL A 59 1.07 -2.97 -5.39
N GLU A 60 1.98 -2.51 -6.26
CA GLU A 60 3.07 -3.35 -6.80
C GLU A 60 3.98 -3.90 -5.70
N LEU A 61 4.41 -3.04 -4.77
CA LEU A 61 5.18 -3.44 -3.60
C LEU A 61 4.45 -4.52 -2.79
N LEU A 62 3.16 -4.33 -2.54
CA LEU A 62 2.35 -5.18 -1.67
C LEU A 62 1.88 -6.48 -2.33
N ASN A 63 1.72 -6.51 -3.66
CA ASN A 63 1.35 -7.72 -4.40
C ASN A 63 2.55 -8.63 -4.70
N GLY A 64 3.78 -8.16 -4.48
CA GLY A 64 4.99 -8.94 -4.70
C GLY A 64 5.15 -9.36 -6.17
N ARG A 65 5.11 -10.66 -6.46
CA ARG A 65 5.32 -11.21 -7.82
C ARG A 65 4.05 -11.29 -8.66
N ALA A 66 2.87 -11.04 -8.07
CA ALA A 66 1.64 -10.93 -8.83
C ALA A 66 1.59 -9.56 -9.48
N GLY A 67 1.90 -9.48 -10.77
CA GLY A 67 1.76 -8.23 -11.53
C GLY A 67 0.33 -7.67 -11.40
N LEU A 68 0.21 -6.34 -11.48
CA LEU A 68 -1.11 -5.70 -11.45
C LEU A 68 -1.97 -6.17 -12.63
N PRO A 69 -3.29 -6.36 -12.45
CA PRO A 69 -4.19 -6.57 -13.58
C PRO A 69 -4.02 -5.43 -14.58
N LYS A 70 -3.96 -5.74 -15.88
CA LYS A 70 -3.76 -4.73 -16.94
C LYS A 70 -4.75 -3.56 -16.90
N LEU A 71 -5.95 -3.79 -16.38
CA LEU A 71 -6.97 -2.77 -16.19
C LEU A 71 -6.55 -1.66 -15.21
N TRP A 72 -5.61 -1.94 -14.30
CA TRP A 72 -5.14 -1.01 -13.28
C TRP A 72 -3.86 -0.27 -13.71
N SER A 73 -3.20 -0.74 -14.77
CA SER A 73 -2.01 -0.11 -15.38
C SER A 73 -2.34 0.84 -16.55
N LEU A 74 -3.63 0.98 -16.93
CA LEU A 74 -4.10 1.87 -18.00
C LEU A 74 -4.55 3.25 -17.49
#